data_AF-A0A401IX37-F1
#
_entry.id   AF-A0A401IX37-F1
#
_cell.length_a   1.000
_cell.length_b   1.000
_cell.length_c   1.000
_cell.angle_alpha   90.00
_cell.angle_beta   90.00
_cell.angle_gamma   90.00
#
_symmetry.space_group_name_H-M   'P 1'
#
loop_
_entity.id
_entity.type
_entity.pdbx_description
1 polymer ?
#
loop_
_entity_poly.entity_id
_entity_poly.type
_entity_poly.pdbx_seq_one_letter_code
_entity_poly.pdbx_strand_id
1 'polypeptide(L)'
;MIGLRLAGLVAMGAGLAGCDSKPNNDAASVMQTVPVVVNSAPPENIAAPVSQPKNLKNNRFPVSRETQAPPKAPPVKAQPQPDYRAIGTEPFWAVTVRGTVATLERPDQGPMQFAVARASEKRTIRYIGDGFAMTISQGPCSDGMSDALWSDRVAVAFADGVLKGCGGERDTGDSPPV
;
A
#
# COMPACT_ATOMS: atom_id res chain seq x y z
N MET A 1 -18.66 -75.23 6.30
CA MET A 1 -18.12 -75.66 4.98
C MET A 1 -17.61 -74.39 4.30
N ILE A 2 -16.32 -74.04 4.34
CA ILE A 2 -15.15 -74.61 3.63
C ILE A 2 -15.22 -74.41 2.11
N GLY A 3 -14.19 -73.75 1.57
CA GLY A 3 -13.83 -73.60 0.15
C GLY A 3 -13.23 -72.22 -0.14
N LEU A 4 -12.01 -71.87 0.30
CA LEU A 4 -10.67 -72.20 -0.27
C LEU A 4 -10.45 -71.55 -1.66
N ARG A 5 -9.92 -70.31 -1.71
CA ARG A 5 -8.51 -69.90 -1.97
C ARG A 5 -7.99 -70.24 -3.38
N LEU A 6 -7.80 -69.21 -4.21
CA LEU A 6 -6.67 -69.02 -5.15
C LEU A 6 -6.35 -67.50 -5.07
N ALA A 7 -5.30 -67.05 -4.38
CA ALA A 7 -3.90 -67.06 -4.81
C ALA A 7 -3.70 -66.31 -6.14
N GLY A 8 -3.65 -64.98 -6.04
CA GLY A 8 -3.14 -64.07 -7.07
C GLY A 8 -2.32 -63.00 -6.39
N LEU A 9 -1.08 -63.33 -6.04
CA LEU A 9 -0.10 -62.43 -5.46
C LEU A 9 0.92 -62.11 -6.55
N VAL A 10 0.80 -60.95 -7.19
CA VAL A 10 1.96 -60.26 -7.75
C VAL A 10 1.88 -58.83 -7.27
N ALA A 11 2.77 -58.56 -6.32
CA ALA A 11 3.08 -57.23 -5.84
C ALA A 11 3.87 -56.48 -6.92
N MET A 12 3.46 -55.25 -7.22
CA MET A 12 4.39 -54.17 -7.48
C MET A 12 3.91 -52.97 -6.68
N GLY A 13 4.51 -52.81 -5.50
CA GLY A 13 4.48 -51.55 -4.79
C GLY A 13 5.45 -50.57 -5.42
N ALA A 14 5.07 -49.29 -5.42
CA ALA A 14 5.92 -48.20 -4.95
C ALA A 14 5.04 -46.94 -4.93
N GLY A 15 4.67 -46.53 -3.73
CA GLY A 15 4.21 -45.17 -3.49
C GLY A 15 5.38 -44.20 -3.43
N LEU A 16 5.02 -42.96 -3.13
CA LEU A 16 5.83 -41.78 -2.83
C LEU A 16 6.10 -40.85 -4.01
N ALA A 17 5.26 -39.81 -4.00
CA ALA A 17 5.62 -38.43 -4.28
C ALA A 17 7.12 -38.14 -4.05
N GLY A 18 7.72 -37.49 -5.03
CA GLY A 18 9.04 -36.88 -4.93
C GLY A 18 9.19 -35.86 -6.05
N CYS A 19 8.82 -34.61 -5.79
CA CYS A 19 9.40 -33.49 -6.52
C CYS A 19 10.85 -33.38 -6.03
N ASP A 20 11.76 -34.00 -6.78
CA ASP A 20 13.19 -33.99 -6.50
C ASP A 20 13.73 -32.56 -6.69
N SER A 21 13.79 -31.82 -5.58
CA SER A 21 14.53 -30.56 -5.50
C SER A 21 15.97 -30.92 -5.13
N LYS A 22 16.83 -31.02 -6.13
CA LYS A 22 18.27 -31.24 -5.98
C LYS A 22 18.91 -30.00 -5.29
N PRO A 23 19.55 -30.14 -4.11
CA PRO A 23 20.40 -29.09 -3.56
C PRO A 23 21.78 -29.20 -4.21
N ASN A 24 22.12 -28.26 -5.10
CA ASN A 24 23.51 -28.08 -5.51
C ASN A 24 24.23 -27.23 -4.46
N ASN A 25 24.85 -27.91 -3.50
CA ASN A 25 25.94 -27.37 -2.71
C ASN A 25 27.27 -27.70 -3.42
N ASP A 26 27.60 -26.94 -4.46
CA ASP A 26 28.97 -26.90 -4.98
C ASP A 26 29.68 -25.70 -4.35
N ALA A 27 30.18 -25.93 -3.14
CA ALA A 27 31.21 -25.09 -2.53
C ALA A 27 32.55 -25.37 -3.22
N ALA A 28 32.72 -24.83 -4.43
CA ALA A 28 34.02 -24.69 -5.06
C ALA A 28 34.47 -23.24 -4.88
N SER A 29 35.29 -23.03 -3.85
CA SER A 29 36.01 -21.81 -3.57
C SER A 29 36.93 -21.46 -4.74
N VAL A 30 36.51 -20.53 -5.59
CA VAL A 30 37.38 -19.83 -6.53
C VAL A 30 37.54 -18.41 -6.00
N MET A 31 38.72 -18.15 -5.45
CA MET A 31 39.19 -16.82 -5.09
C MET A 31 39.07 -15.89 -6.30
N GLN A 32 38.13 -14.96 -6.27
CA GLN A 32 38.17 -13.76 -7.09
C GLN A 32 38.40 -12.58 -6.14
N THR A 33 39.63 -12.12 -6.09
CA THR A 33 40.07 -10.93 -5.36
C THR A 33 39.49 -9.69 -6.02
N VAL A 34 38.38 -9.18 -5.48
CA VAL A 34 37.92 -7.82 -5.76
C VAL A 34 38.81 -6.87 -4.94
N PRO A 35 39.51 -5.90 -5.55
CA PRO A 35 40.21 -4.88 -4.77
C PRO A 35 39.18 -4.00 -4.07
N VAL A 36 39.09 -4.13 -2.74
CA VAL A 36 38.42 -3.15 -1.89
C VAL A 36 39.27 -1.88 -1.91
N VAL A 37 38.90 -0.92 -2.75
CA VAL A 37 39.41 0.45 -2.65
C VAL A 37 38.68 1.11 -1.47
N VAL A 38 39.31 1.07 -0.30
CA VAL A 38 38.88 1.85 0.86
C VAL A 38 39.28 3.31 0.59
N ASN A 39 38.34 4.13 0.09
CA ASN A 39 38.51 5.58 0.08
C ASN A 39 38.23 6.11 1.49
N SER A 40 39.24 6.03 2.36
CA SER A 40 39.27 6.73 3.64
C SER A 40 39.64 8.19 3.40
N ALA A 41 38.66 9.09 3.47
CA ALA A 41 38.91 10.53 3.59
C ALA A 41 38.88 10.94 5.08
N PRO A 42 39.88 11.67 5.60
CA PRO A 42 39.87 12.20 6.97
C PRO A 42 38.99 13.46 7.10
N PRO A 43 38.55 13.82 8.34
CA PRO A 43 37.86 15.07 8.58
C PRO A 43 38.89 16.18 8.87
N GLU A 44 39.05 17.14 7.95
CA GLU A 44 39.78 18.38 8.23
C GLU A 44 38.83 19.58 8.17
N ASN A 45 38.54 20.07 9.36
CA ASN A 45 37.99 21.39 9.63
C ASN A 45 39.07 22.44 9.30
N ILE A 46 38.89 23.22 8.23
CA ILE A 46 39.71 24.41 7.97
C ILE A 46 38.79 25.56 7.55
N ALA A 47 38.75 26.56 8.42
CA ALA A 47 38.16 27.86 8.20
C ALA A 47 38.96 28.72 7.19
N ALA A 48 38.23 29.67 6.58
CA ALA A 48 38.65 30.95 5.97
C ALA A 48 38.49 31.06 4.43
N PRO A 49 38.39 32.29 3.85
CA PRO A 49 37.75 33.51 4.36
C PRO A 49 36.69 34.06 3.39
N VAL A 50 35.76 34.81 3.98
CA VAL A 50 34.75 35.65 3.30
C VAL A 50 35.43 36.63 2.35
N SER A 51 35.06 36.57 1.06
CA SER A 51 35.31 37.65 0.10
C SER A 51 34.03 38.44 -0.12
N GLN A 52 33.95 39.62 0.50
CA GLN A 52 32.95 40.65 0.20
C GLN A 52 33.40 41.51 -0.99
N PRO A 53 32.53 41.78 -1.97
CA PRO A 53 32.56 43.03 -2.71
C PRO A 53 31.55 44.03 -2.14
N LYS A 54 32.16 45.04 -1.53
CA LYS A 54 31.79 46.42 -1.20
C LYS A 54 30.55 47.00 -1.91
N ASN A 55 29.69 47.56 -1.04
CA ASN A 55 28.97 48.84 -1.18
C ASN A 55 27.84 48.96 -2.23
N LEU A 56 26.61 48.73 -1.78
CA LEU A 56 25.46 49.52 -2.24
C LEU A 56 24.91 50.28 -1.04
N LYS A 57 25.29 51.56 -0.92
CA LYS A 57 24.71 52.50 0.05
C LYS A 57 23.21 52.61 -0.18
N ASN A 58 22.48 52.61 0.92
CA ASN A 58 21.22 53.29 1.17
C ASN A 58 20.01 52.87 0.31
N ASN A 59 19.07 52.18 0.94
CA ASN A 59 17.85 52.89 1.33
C ASN A 59 17.17 52.22 2.54
N ARG A 60 16.77 53.09 3.45
CA ARG A 60 15.97 52.80 4.64
C ARG A 60 14.64 52.17 4.21
N PHE A 61 14.19 51.20 5.02
CA PHE A 61 12.94 50.45 4.91
C PHE A 61 11.73 51.30 4.46
N PRO A 62 10.75 50.66 3.79
CA PRO A 62 9.51 50.47 4.53
C PRO A 62 9.14 48.99 4.66
N VAL A 63 8.80 48.64 5.89
CA VAL A 63 7.96 47.50 6.22
C VAL A 63 6.66 47.61 5.41
N SER A 64 6.36 46.62 4.58
CA SER A 64 4.99 46.12 4.40
C SER A 64 5.05 44.72 3.77
N ARG A 65 5.22 43.68 4.59
CA ARG A 65 4.65 42.38 4.23
C ARG A 65 3.20 42.42 4.68
N GLU A 66 2.36 43.05 3.87
CA GLU A 66 0.97 42.63 3.83
C GLU A 66 0.98 41.16 3.41
N THR A 67 0.67 40.30 4.37
CA THR A 67 0.15 38.97 4.09
C THR A 67 -1.13 39.18 3.28
N GLN A 68 -1.02 39.14 1.96
CA GLN A 68 -2.18 39.05 1.10
C GLN A 68 -2.92 37.77 1.50
N ALA A 69 -4.11 37.93 2.06
CA ALA A 69 -4.98 36.81 2.37
C ALA A 69 -5.26 36.02 1.07
N PRO A 70 -5.24 34.69 1.10
CA PRO A 70 -5.62 33.90 -0.07
C PRO A 70 -7.00 34.33 -0.57
N PRO A 71 -7.20 34.50 -1.90
CA PRO A 71 -8.52 34.81 -2.43
C PRO A 71 -9.51 33.72 -2.00
N LYS A 72 -10.63 34.15 -1.41
CA LYS A 72 -11.70 33.27 -0.94
C LYS A 72 -12.25 32.50 -2.14
N ALA A 73 -11.93 31.21 -2.24
CA ALA A 73 -12.47 30.36 -3.30
C ALA A 73 -14.01 30.39 -3.25
N PRO A 74 -14.69 30.47 -4.40
CA PRO A 74 -16.15 30.43 -4.45
C PRO A 74 -16.66 29.12 -3.85
N PRO A 75 -17.85 29.11 -3.22
CA PRO A 75 -18.42 27.90 -2.65
C PRO A 75 -18.68 26.88 -3.76
N VAL A 76 -17.85 25.84 -3.81
CA VAL A 76 -18.08 24.66 -4.64
C VAL A 76 -19.33 23.98 -4.07
N LYS A 77 -20.39 23.87 -4.88
CA LYS A 77 -21.58 23.10 -4.50
C LYS A 77 -21.13 21.67 -4.21
N ALA A 78 -21.28 21.22 -2.97
CA ALA A 78 -20.95 19.86 -2.60
C ALA A 78 -21.87 18.89 -3.37
N GLN A 79 -21.32 18.20 -4.36
CA GLN A 79 -22.05 17.10 -5.00
C GLN A 79 -22.15 15.94 -4.00
N PRO A 80 -23.28 15.22 -3.97
CA PRO A 80 -23.40 14.00 -3.19
C PRO A 80 -22.26 13.05 -3.54
N GLN A 81 -21.47 12.66 -2.54
CA GLN A 81 -20.38 11.71 -2.74
C GLN A 81 -21.00 10.31 -2.84
N PRO A 82 -20.58 9.48 -3.81
CA PRO A 82 -21.05 8.11 -3.90
C PRO A 82 -20.63 7.32 -2.65
N ASP A 83 -21.51 6.45 -2.17
CA ASP A 83 -21.16 5.49 -1.14
C ASP A 83 -20.03 4.59 -1.63
N TYR A 84 -19.12 4.22 -0.74
CA TYR A 84 -17.98 3.36 -1.06
C TYR A 84 -17.77 2.29 0.00
N ARG A 85 -17.39 1.09 -0.40
CA ARG A 85 -17.10 -0.02 0.50
C ARG A 85 -15.75 -0.63 0.16
N ALA A 86 -14.97 -0.89 1.20
CA ALA A 86 -13.73 -1.66 1.15
C ALA A 86 -13.70 -2.70 2.27
N ILE A 87 -12.94 -3.77 2.05
CA ILE A 87 -12.69 -4.85 3.01
C ILE A 87 -11.22 -5.28 2.93
N GLY A 88 -10.69 -5.84 4.02
CA GLY A 88 -9.41 -6.55 3.99
C GLY A 88 -9.36 -7.68 5.01
N THR A 89 -8.45 -8.61 4.76
CA THR A 89 -8.40 -9.91 5.46
C THR A 89 -7.43 -9.95 6.61
N GLU A 90 -6.31 -9.21 6.55
CA GLU A 90 -5.32 -9.25 7.61
C GLU A 90 -4.77 -7.86 8.00
N PRO A 91 -5.04 -7.40 9.24
CA PRO A 91 -6.12 -7.92 10.11
C PRO A 91 -7.49 -7.80 9.41
N PHE A 92 -8.54 -8.48 9.89
CA PHE A 92 -9.87 -8.29 9.31
C PHE A 92 -10.37 -6.86 9.54
N TRP A 93 -10.89 -6.23 8.48
CA TRP A 93 -11.48 -4.90 8.58
C TRP A 93 -12.47 -4.61 7.44
N ALA A 94 -13.32 -3.62 7.66
CA ALA A 94 -14.16 -3.03 6.64
C ALA A 94 -14.21 -1.52 6.78
N VAL A 95 -14.27 -0.79 5.66
CA VAL A 95 -14.59 0.63 5.65
C VAL A 95 -15.81 0.87 4.80
N THR A 96 -16.83 1.51 5.38
CA THR A 96 -17.98 2.04 4.64
C THR A 96 -17.94 3.56 4.66
N VAL A 97 -17.93 4.20 3.49
CA VAL A 97 -18.07 5.64 3.35
C VAL A 97 -19.50 5.95 2.93
N ARG A 98 -20.16 6.84 3.68
CA ARG A 98 -21.47 7.40 3.35
C ARG A 98 -21.39 8.92 3.41
N GLY A 99 -21.58 9.57 2.27
CA GLY A 99 -21.39 11.02 2.15
C GLY A 99 -19.99 11.46 2.61
N THR A 100 -19.92 12.16 3.74
CA THR A 100 -18.67 12.69 4.34
C THR A 100 -18.23 11.95 5.59
N VAL A 101 -18.75 10.74 5.83
CA VAL A 101 -18.40 9.92 7.00
C VAL A 101 -17.84 8.59 6.54
N ALA A 102 -16.62 8.27 6.98
CA ALA A 102 -16.02 6.95 6.85
C ALA A 102 -16.17 6.21 8.19
N THR A 103 -16.71 5.00 8.16
CA THR A 103 -16.80 4.11 9.33
C THR A 103 -15.84 2.94 9.12
N LEU A 104 -14.83 2.82 9.98
CA LEU A 104 -13.88 1.71 10.04
C LEU A 104 -14.37 0.70 11.09
N GLU A 105 -14.56 -0.53 10.66
CA GLU A 105 -14.96 -1.66 11.49
C GLU A 105 -13.82 -2.69 11.52
N ARG A 106 -13.51 -3.19 12.72
CA ARG A 106 -12.55 -4.28 12.92
C ARG A 106 -13.13 -5.23 13.98
N PRO A 107 -12.86 -6.55 13.89
CA PRO A 107 -13.23 -7.47 14.97
C PRO A 107 -12.65 -7.02 16.31
N ASP A 108 -13.38 -7.30 17.38
CA ASP A 108 -12.98 -7.04 18.76
C ASP A 108 -12.69 -5.56 19.08
N GLN A 109 -13.11 -4.64 18.20
CA GLN A 109 -12.98 -3.20 18.34
C GLN A 109 -14.32 -2.52 18.07
N GLY A 110 -14.59 -1.42 18.77
CA GLY A 110 -15.74 -0.56 18.43
C GLY A 110 -15.56 0.10 17.06
N PRO A 111 -16.64 0.41 16.32
CA PRO A 111 -16.54 1.12 15.05
C PRO A 111 -15.95 2.52 15.27
N MET A 112 -15.00 2.91 14.41
CA MET A 112 -14.40 4.24 14.43
C MET A 112 -14.99 5.07 13.29
N GLN A 113 -15.41 6.29 13.58
CA GLN A 113 -15.98 7.20 12.59
C GLN A 113 -15.07 8.38 12.34
N PHE A 114 -14.92 8.74 11.07
CA PHE A 114 -14.08 9.84 10.63
C PHE A 114 -14.87 10.76 9.70
N ALA A 115 -14.80 12.06 9.95
CA ALA A 115 -15.23 13.06 8.97
C ALA A 115 -14.21 13.11 7.84
N VAL A 116 -14.64 12.91 6.60
CA VAL A 116 -13.76 12.81 5.44
C VAL A 116 -14.19 13.73 4.30
N ALA A 117 -13.21 14.28 3.60
CA ALA A 117 -13.36 14.94 2.32
C ALA A 117 -12.86 14.02 1.19
N ARG A 118 -13.61 13.96 0.09
CA ARG A 118 -13.20 13.20 -1.10
C ARG A 118 -12.40 14.07 -2.05
N ALA A 119 -11.27 13.56 -2.52
CA ALA A 119 -10.50 14.09 -3.64
C ALA A 119 -10.33 13.00 -4.69
N SER A 120 -10.28 13.39 -5.96
CA SER A 120 -10.09 12.46 -7.09
C SER A 120 -9.03 13.00 -8.02
N GLU A 121 -8.03 12.17 -8.33
CA GLU A 121 -6.90 12.51 -9.20
C GLU A 121 -6.64 11.34 -10.16
N LYS A 122 -6.85 11.56 -11.47
CA LYS A 122 -6.65 10.54 -12.50
C LYS A 122 -7.41 9.24 -12.18
N ARG A 123 -6.69 8.17 -11.79
CA ARG A 123 -7.21 6.83 -11.45
C ARG A 123 -7.15 6.53 -9.95
N THR A 124 -7.02 7.58 -9.13
CA THR A 124 -6.90 7.48 -7.69
C THR A 124 -7.95 8.34 -7.02
N ILE A 125 -8.68 7.76 -6.07
CA ILE A 125 -9.62 8.46 -5.21
C ILE A 125 -9.03 8.47 -3.80
N ARG A 126 -9.16 9.59 -3.09
CA ARG A 126 -8.72 9.74 -1.71
C ARG A 126 -9.87 10.23 -0.84
N TYR A 127 -10.01 9.63 0.34
CA TYR A 127 -10.81 10.17 1.43
C TYR A 127 -9.85 10.59 2.54
N ILE A 128 -9.87 11.87 2.91
CA ILE A 128 -8.94 12.43 3.90
C ILE A 128 -9.74 13.07 5.03
N GLY A 129 -9.39 12.72 6.26
CA GLY A 129 -9.94 13.25 7.50
C GLY A 129 -8.86 13.39 8.56
N ASP A 130 -9.23 13.93 9.71
CA ASP A 130 -8.31 13.95 10.85
C ASP A 130 -8.06 12.51 11.35
N GLY A 131 -6.79 12.13 11.50
CA GLY A 131 -6.39 10.78 11.88
C GLY A 131 -6.76 9.66 10.90
N PHE A 132 -7.23 9.97 9.69
CA PHE A 132 -7.69 8.98 8.70
C PHE A 132 -7.35 9.37 7.27
N ALA A 133 -6.81 8.42 6.52
CA ALA A 133 -6.67 8.54 5.07
C ALA A 133 -6.97 7.21 4.39
N MET A 134 -7.87 7.22 3.41
CA MET A 134 -8.12 6.07 2.54
C MET A 134 -7.76 6.42 1.11
N THR A 135 -6.88 5.61 0.52
CA THR A 135 -6.46 5.74 -0.89
C THR A 135 -7.02 4.55 -1.67
N ILE A 136 -7.70 4.85 -2.76
CA ILE A 136 -8.29 3.88 -3.69
C ILE A 136 -7.55 4.01 -5.01
N SER A 137 -6.99 2.91 -5.51
CA SER A 137 -6.34 2.84 -6.81
C SER A 137 -7.05 1.81 -7.68
N GLN A 138 -7.42 2.21 -8.90
CA GLN A 138 -8.03 1.29 -9.85
C GLN A 138 -7.09 0.13 -10.20
N GLY A 139 -7.65 -1.07 -10.26
CA GLY A 139 -6.99 -2.28 -10.73
C GLY A 139 -7.39 -3.52 -9.93
N PRO A 140 -7.27 -4.72 -10.54
CA PRO A 140 -7.83 -5.95 -10.00
C PRO A 140 -7.25 -6.28 -8.61
N CYS A 141 -8.12 -6.66 -7.68
CA CYS A 141 -7.77 -7.02 -6.32
C CYS A 141 -8.51 -8.30 -5.92
N SER A 142 -7.78 -9.33 -5.49
CA SER A 142 -8.39 -10.52 -4.87
C SER A 142 -8.47 -10.31 -3.36
N ASP A 143 -9.62 -10.61 -2.75
CA ASP A 143 -9.79 -10.53 -1.30
C ASP A 143 -9.12 -11.68 -0.53
N GLY A 144 -8.52 -12.65 -1.23
CA GLY A 144 -7.68 -13.71 -0.66
C GLY A 144 -8.43 -14.85 0.03
N MET A 145 -9.47 -14.57 0.83
CA MET A 145 -10.24 -15.63 1.50
C MET A 145 -11.33 -16.23 0.62
N SER A 146 -11.98 -15.41 -0.22
CA SER A 146 -13.06 -15.88 -1.11
C SER A 146 -12.61 -15.93 -2.57
N ASP A 147 -11.36 -15.54 -2.84
CA ASP A 147 -10.82 -15.27 -4.17
C ASP A 147 -11.70 -14.32 -5.00
N ALA A 148 -12.53 -13.50 -4.34
CA ALA A 148 -13.40 -12.57 -5.04
C ALA A 148 -12.55 -11.49 -5.68
N LEU A 149 -12.75 -11.26 -6.98
CA LEU A 149 -12.10 -10.18 -7.70
C LEU A 149 -12.89 -8.88 -7.55
N TRP A 150 -12.15 -7.82 -7.29
CA TRP A 150 -12.65 -6.46 -7.09
C TRP A 150 -11.92 -5.49 -8.03
N SER A 151 -12.60 -4.43 -8.42
CA SER A 151 -12.08 -3.42 -9.37
C SER A 151 -11.02 -2.49 -8.78
N ASP A 152 -10.97 -2.34 -7.44
CA ASP A 152 -10.04 -1.43 -6.78
C ASP A 152 -9.16 -2.09 -5.73
N ARG A 153 -7.94 -1.55 -5.59
CA ARG A 153 -7.05 -1.76 -4.44
C ARG A 153 -7.19 -0.59 -3.47
N VAL A 154 -7.28 -0.90 -2.18
CA VAL A 154 -7.52 0.07 -1.12
C VAL A 154 -6.42 0.01 -0.06
N ALA A 155 -5.96 1.17 0.38
CA ALA A 155 -5.10 1.33 1.54
C ALA A 155 -5.73 2.33 2.52
N VAL A 156 -5.87 1.95 3.79
CA VAL A 156 -6.42 2.77 4.88
C VAL A 156 -5.31 3.03 5.89
N ALA A 157 -4.94 4.28 6.08
CA ALA A 157 -4.01 4.73 7.12
C ALA A 157 -4.80 5.40 8.25
N PHE A 158 -4.51 5.01 9.49
CA PHE A 158 -5.11 5.53 10.71
C PHE A 158 -4.15 5.34 11.90
N ALA A 159 -4.61 5.60 13.13
CA ALA A 159 -3.79 5.57 14.34
C ALA A 159 -2.92 4.30 14.50
N ASP A 160 -3.47 3.11 14.23
CA ASP A 160 -2.75 1.85 14.46
C ASP A 160 -1.93 1.37 13.24
N GLY A 161 -1.86 2.17 12.17
CA GLY A 161 -1.04 1.89 11.00
C GLY A 161 -1.81 1.86 9.69
N VAL A 162 -1.37 0.97 8.77
CA VAL A 162 -1.91 0.88 7.40
C VAL A 162 -2.52 -0.49 7.16
N LEU A 163 -3.77 -0.49 6.73
CA LEU A 163 -4.52 -1.67 6.32
C LEU A 163 -4.63 -1.71 4.80
N LYS A 164 -4.44 -2.89 4.21
CA LYS A 164 -4.59 -3.11 2.77
C LYS A 164 -5.78 -4.02 2.50
N GLY A 165 -6.44 -3.79 1.36
CA GLY A 165 -7.65 -4.51 1.02
C GLY A 165 -8.17 -4.18 -0.37
N CYS A 166 -9.40 -4.60 -0.63
CA CYS A 166 -10.08 -4.50 -1.91
C CYS A 166 -11.38 -3.71 -1.76
N GLY A 167 -11.87 -3.13 -2.85
CA GLY A 167 -13.13 -2.39 -2.88
C GLY A 167 -13.63 -2.14 -4.29
N GLY A 168 -14.68 -1.33 -4.39
CA GLY A 168 -15.33 -1.01 -5.66
C GLY A 168 -16.29 -2.12 -6.13
N GLU A 169 -16.47 -2.22 -7.44
CA GLU A 169 -17.29 -3.25 -8.07
C GLU A 169 -16.64 -4.62 -7.89
N ARG A 170 -17.46 -5.62 -7.50
CA ARG A 170 -17.08 -7.02 -7.42
C ARG A 170 -17.35 -7.68 -8.77
N ASP A 171 -16.36 -8.39 -9.29
CA ASP A 171 -16.53 -9.24 -10.46
C ASP A 171 -17.37 -10.47 -10.07
N THR A 172 -18.50 -10.63 -10.76
CA THR A 172 -19.43 -11.74 -10.55
C THR A 172 -19.25 -12.86 -11.59
N GLY A 173 -18.36 -12.68 -12.58
CA GLY A 173 -18.15 -13.63 -13.66
C GLY A 173 -19.25 -13.63 -14.74
N ASP A 174 -20.35 -12.90 -14.52
CA ASP A 174 -21.45 -12.74 -15.49
C ASP A 174 -21.24 -11.56 -16.45
N SER A 175 -20.08 -10.91 -16.38
CA SER A 175 -19.72 -9.81 -17.27
C SER A 175 -19.58 -10.33 -18.71
N PRO A 176 -20.32 -9.79 -19.70
CA PRO A 176 -20.18 -10.22 -21.09
C PRO A 176 -18.73 -9.97 -21.57
N PRO A 177 -18.17 -10.88 -22.40
CA PRO A 177 -16.85 -10.68 -22.95
C PRO A 177 -16.79 -9.36 -23.74
N VAL A 178 -15.77 -8.55 -23.47
CA VAL A 178 -15.45 -7.30 -24.17
C VAL A 178 -14.81 -7.54 -25.52
#